data_AF-A0A917BSE1-F1
#
_entry.id   AF-A0A917BSE1-F1
#
_cell.length_a   1.000
_cell.length_b   1.000
_cell.length_c   1.000
_cell.angle_alpha   90.00
_cell.angle_beta   90.00
_cell.angle_gamma   90.00
#
_symmetry.space_group_name_H-M   'P 1'
#
loop_
_entity.id
_entity.type
_entity.pdbx_description
1 polymer ?
#
loop_
_entity_poly.entity_id
_entity_poly.type
_entity_poly.pdbx_seq_one_letter_code
_entity_poly.pdbx_strand_id
1 'polypeptide(L)'
;MTNGELETNGTIARAFRLWSDTSPETIEIDVLQTKGQVVVHNIWDSDRGKGMESQSATSGVLIDDLPDGSRRYRCNDIGYDPDFTSVVFRVSIQQP
;
A
#
# COMPACT_ATOMS: atom_id res chain seq x y z
N MET A 1 -8.66 -12.60 -3.95
CA MET A 1 -9.01 -11.46 -4.82
C MET A 1 -10.39 -10.96 -4.44
N THR A 2 -10.52 -9.68 -4.10
CA THR A 2 -11.80 -9.04 -3.74
C THR A 2 -12.54 -8.61 -4.99
N ASN A 3 -13.88 -8.66 -5.01
CA ASN A 3 -14.72 -8.14 -6.11
C ASN A 3 -14.91 -6.61 -5.99
N GLY A 4 -13.84 -5.88 -5.65
CA GLY A 4 -13.86 -4.42 -5.56
C GLY A 4 -13.25 -3.78 -6.80
N GLU A 5 -13.60 -2.52 -7.03
CA GLU A 5 -13.10 -1.68 -8.11
C GLU A 5 -12.60 -0.36 -7.53
N LEU A 6 -11.41 0.03 -8.00
CA LEU A 6 -10.73 1.27 -7.65
C LEU A 6 -10.47 2.04 -8.94
N GLU A 7 -10.55 3.37 -8.87
CA GLU A 7 -10.18 4.25 -9.97
C GLU A 7 -9.12 5.26 -9.55
N THR A 8 -8.17 5.51 -10.43
CA THR A 8 -7.24 6.64 -10.31
C THR A 8 -6.70 7.02 -11.68
N ASN A 9 -6.54 8.31 -11.94
CA ASN A 9 -6.04 8.84 -13.22
C ASN A 9 -6.73 8.23 -14.45
N GLY A 10 -8.05 8.03 -14.40
CA GLY A 10 -8.86 7.45 -15.48
C GLY A 10 -8.64 5.95 -15.72
N THR A 11 -7.88 5.27 -14.86
CA THR A 11 -7.68 3.82 -14.91
C THR A 11 -8.54 3.16 -13.84
N ILE A 12 -9.35 2.18 -14.26
CA ILE A 12 -10.12 1.33 -13.33
C ILE A 12 -9.43 -0.03 -13.21
N ALA A 13 -9.18 -0.44 -11.96
CA ALA A 13 -8.57 -1.73 -11.67
C ALA A 13 -9.06 -2.28 -10.32
N ARG A 14 -8.87 -3.58 -10.10
CA ARG A 14 -9.19 -4.24 -8.82
C ARG A 14 -8.13 -4.00 -7.74
N ALA A 15 -6.93 -3.58 -8.15
CA ALA A 15 -5.80 -3.26 -7.29
C ALA A 15 -4.79 -2.39 -8.04
N PHE A 16 -4.09 -1.54 -7.31
CA PHE A 16 -2.95 -0.77 -7.81
C PHE A 16 -1.67 -1.18 -7.06
N ARG A 17 -0.54 -1.07 -7.74
CA ARG A 17 0.80 -1.24 -7.16
C ARG A 17 1.46 0.12 -7.20
N LEU A 18 1.91 0.59 -6.04
CA LEU A 18 2.53 1.89 -5.89
C LEU A 18 3.97 1.69 -5.42
N TRP A 19 4.93 1.99 -6.29
CA TRP A 19 6.35 2.01 -5.96
C TRP A 19 6.82 3.44 -5.73
N SER A 20 7.66 3.67 -4.72
CA SER A 20 8.09 5.02 -4.33
C SER A 20 8.88 5.76 -5.40
N ASP A 21 9.51 5.04 -6.34
CA ASP A 21 10.34 5.57 -7.40
C ASP A 21 9.57 5.91 -8.69
N THR A 22 8.43 5.25 -8.92
CA THR A 22 7.64 5.38 -10.16
C THR A 22 6.23 5.93 -9.94
N SER A 23 5.73 5.94 -8.71
CA SER A 23 4.42 6.52 -8.39
C SER A 23 4.56 8.02 -8.10
N PRO A 24 3.52 8.81 -8.39
CA PRO A 24 3.45 10.18 -7.87
C PRO A 24 3.56 10.22 -6.35
N GLU A 25 4.09 11.31 -5.80
CA GLU A 25 4.22 11.51 -4.34
C GLU A 25 2.86 11.46 -3.62
N THR A 26 1.80 11.90 -4.30
CA THR A 26 0.43 11.83 -3.81
C THR A 26 -0.48 11.27 -4.89
N ILE A 27 -1.37 10.37 -4.49
CA ILE A 27 -2.36 9.75 -5.37
C ILE A 27 -3.71 9.74 -4.68
N GLU A 28 -4.74 10.12 -5.43
CA GLU A 28 -6.13 9.98 -5.02
C GLU A 28 -6.71 8.74 -5.72
N ILE A 29 -7.40 7.90 -4.95
CA ILE A 29 -7.99 6.66 -5.44
C ILE A 29 -9.44 6.62 -5.01
N ASP A 30 -10.33 6.60 -5.99
CA ASP A 30 -11.76 6.46 -5.77
C ASP A 30 -12.11 4.98 -5.57
N VAL A 31 -12.91 4.71 -4.55
CA VAL A 31 -13.44 3.37 -4.28
C VAL A 31 -14.80 3.25 -4.97
N LEU A 32 -14.81 2.75 -6.20
CA LEU A 32 -16.02 2.60 -7.01
C LEU A 32 -16.92 1.46 -6.51
N GLN A 33 -16.31 0.34 -6.10
CA GLN A 33 -17.02 -0.82 -5.57
C GLN A 33 -16.25 -1.46 -4.42
N THR A 34 -16.92 -1.73 -3.29
CA THR A 34 -16.33 -2.42 -2.15
C THR A 34 -17.36 -3.24 -1.37
N LYS A 35 -16.88 -4.22 -0.59
CA LYS A 35 -17.65 -4.92 0.45
C LYS A 35 -17.41 -4.33 1.85
N GLY A 36 -16.97 -3.08 1.91
CA GLY A 36 -16.70 -2.36 3.16
C GLY A 36 -15.25 -2.43 3.64
N GLN A 37 -14.31 -2.91 2.80
CA GLN A 37 -12.89 -2.96 3.14
C GLN A 37 -12.01 -2.59 1.95
N VAL A 38 -10.99 -1.77 2.22
CA VAL A 38 -9.81 -1.59 1.36
C VAL A 38 -8.62 -2.16 2.13
N VAL A 39 -7.80 -2.94 1.44
CA VAL A 39 -6.62 -3.60 2.03
C VAL A 39 -5.37 -3.01 1.41
N VAL A 40 -4.43 -2.62 2.27
CA VAL A 40 -3.12 -2.13 1.89
C VAL A 40 -2.10 -3.20 2.22
N HIS A 41 -1.27 -3.58 1.25
CA HIS A 41 -0.21 -4.56 1.44
C HIS A 41 1.15 -3.88 1.32
N ASN A 42 2.06 -4.19 2.24
CA ASN A 42 3.48 -4.00 1.98
C ASN A 42 3.91 -5.02 0.91
N ILE A 43 4.50 -4.51 -0.18
CA ILE A 43 4.99 -5.30 -1.30
C ILE A 43 6.42 -4.90 -1.64
N TRP A 44 7.20 -5.86 -2.12
CA TRP A 44 8.57 -5.65 -2.60
C TRP A 44 8.85 -6.50 -3.83
N ASP A 45 9.96 -6.27 -4.51
CA ASP A 45 10.54 -7.18 -5.49
C ASP A 45 11.95 -7.56 -5.01
N SER A 46 12.24 -8.87 -4.96
CA SER A 46 13.56 -9.35 -4.52
C SER A 46 14.58 -9.46 -5.65
N ASP A 47 14.22 -9.08 -6.88
CA ASP A 47 15.00 -9.27 -8.11
C ASP A 47 15.34 -10.74 -8.42
N ARG A 48 14.74 -11.69 -7.69
CA ARG A 48 14.89 -13.14 -7.92
C ARG A 48 13.98 -13.67 -9.03
N GLY A 49 13.42 -12.77 -9.86
CA GLY A 49 12.48 -13.11 -10.92
C GLY A 49 11.09 -13.51 -10.44
N LYS A 50 10.74 -13.21 -9.19
CA LYS A 50 9.39 -13.46 -8.63
C LYS A 50 8.41 -12.32 -8.87
N GLY A 51 8.92 -11.14 -9.23
CA GLY A 51 8.12 -9.93 -9.32
C GLY A 51 7.67 -9.50 -7.92
N MET A 52 6.40 -9.11 -7.82
CA MET A 52 5.79 -8.65 -6.58
C MET A 52 5.64 -9.76 -5.54
N GLU A 53 6.25 -9.57 -4.38
CA GLU A 53 6.14 -10.41 -3.19
C GLU A 53 5.44 -9.64 -2.05
N SER A 54 4.85 -10.38 -1.09
CA SER A 54 4.25 -9.83 0.14
C SER A 54 4.22 -10.91 1.23
N GLN A 55 4.04 -10.51 2.50
CA GLN A 55 3.75 -11.42 3.62
C GLN A 55 4.81 -12.52 3.88
N SER A 56 6.04 -12.10 4.15
CA SER A 56 7.13 -12.95 4.61
C SER A 56 7.31 -12.85 6.13
N ALA A 57 7.85 -13.90 6.76
CA ALA A 57 8.19 -13.93 8.18
C ALA A 57 9.22 -12.86 8.58
N THR A 58 9.98 -12.34 7.62
CA THR A 58 11.02 -11.32 7.78
C THR A 58 10.65 -9.97 7.15
N SER A 59 9.38 -9.79 6.76
CA SER A 59 8.84 -8.51 6.28
C SER A 59 7.84 -7.96 7.28
N GLY A 60 7.58 -6.66 7.26
CA GLY A 60 6.63 -6.08 8.19
C GLY A 60 6.06 -4.74 7.76
N VAL A 61 5.03 -4.32 8.47
CA VAL A 61 4.51 -2.96 8.42
C VAL A 61 4.17 -2.51 9.84
N LEU A 62 4.68 -1.35 10.24
CA LEU A 62 4.22 -0.64 11.43
C LEU A 62 3.16 0.37 10.99
N ILE A 63 2.05 0.40 11.71
CA ILE A 63 0.92 1.28 11.42
C ILE A 63 0.72 2.19 12.61
N ASP A 64 0.83 3.49 12.39
CA ASP A 64 0.55 4.51 13.40
C ASP A 64 -0.76 5.24 13.02
N ASP A 65 -1.77 5.20 13.91
CA ASP A 65 -2.94 6.07 13.77
C ASP A 65 -2.55 7.51 14.13
N LEU A 66 -2.91 8.48 13.29
CA LEU A 66 -2.55 9.89 13.45
C LEU A 66 -3.72 10.72 14.02
N PRO A 67 -3.45 11.87 14.67
CA PRO A 67 -4.49 12.69 15.31
C PRO A 67 -5.61 13.18 14.37
N ASP A 68 -5.35 13.26 13.07
CA ASP A 68 -6.32 13.66 12.04
C ASP A 68 -7.11 12.48 11.45
N GLY A 69 -7.02 11.30 12.06
CA GLY A 69 -7.76 10.10 11.65
C GLY A 69 -7.15 9.35 10.46
N SER A 70 -6.05 9.85 9.90
CA SER A 70 -5.28 9.11 8.89
C SER A 70 -4.33 8.09 9.53
N ARG A 71 -3.75 7.22 8.70
CA ARG A 71 -2.77 6.21 9.13
C ARG A 71 -1.45 6.39 8.43
N ARG A 72 -0.35 6.27 9.18
CA ARG A 72 1.01 6.19 8.64
C ARG A 72 1.43 4.73 8.59
N TYR A 73 1.89 4.30 7.43
CA TYR A 73 2.44 2.98 7.19
C TYR A 73 3.93 3.12 7.02
N ARG A 74 4.68 2.32 7.78
CA ARG A 74 6.13 2.25 7.76
C ARG A 74 6.51 0.81 7.43
N CYS A 75 6.98 0.59 6.21
CA CYS A 75 7.20 -0.73 5.63
C CYS A 75 8.66 -1.15 5.75
N ASN A 76 8.87 -2.45 5.93
CA ASN A 76 10.18 -3.09 5.82
C ASN A 76 10.04 -4.30 4.89
N ASP A 77 10.94 -4.41 3.93
CA ASP A 77 11.04 -5.54 3.01
C ASP A 77 11.54 -6.79 3.72
N ILE A 78 11.99 -7.80 2.98
CA ILE A 78 12.56 -9.00 3.58
C ILE A 78 13.96 -8.73 4.17
N GLY A 79 14.15 -9.03 5.45
CA GLY A 79 15.46 -8.91 6.08
C GLY A 79 15.45 -9.31 7.56
N TYR A 80 16.62 -9.63 8.11
CA TYR A 80 16.75 -9.99 9.53
C TYR A 80 17.03 -8.78 10.43
N ASP A 81 17.43 -7.65 9.85
CA ASP A 81 17.59 -6.37 10.54
C ASP A 81 16.56 -5.38 9.97
N PRO A 82 15.38 -5.25 10.60
CA PRO A 82 14.28 -4.52 10.00
C PRO A 82 14.52 -3.01 10.04
N ASP A 83 14.42 -2.37 8.88
CA ASP A 83 14.42 -0.91 8.74
C ASP A 83 13.05 -0.44 8.23
N PHE A 84 12.26 0.16 9.12
CA PHE A 84 10.92 0.67 8.80
C PHE A 84 10.95 2.12 8.28
N THR A 85 12.09 2.60 7.81
CA THR A 85 12.23 3.96 7.26
C THR A 85 12.31 4.00 5.74
N SER A 86 12.49 2.85 5.08
CA SER A 86 12.70 2.78 3.63
C SER A 86 11.47 3.22 2.82
N VAL A 87 10.28 2.75 3.20
CA VAL A 87 9.02 3.18 2.59
C VAL A 87 8.05 3.61 3.68
N VAL A 88 7.77 4.90 3.70
CA VAL A 88 6.83 5.53 4.64
C VAL A 88 5.78 6.29 3.85
N PHE A 89 4.52 5.94 4.02
CA PHE A 89 3.41 6.63 3.36
C PHE A 89 2.25 6.82 4.32
N ARG A 90 1.33 7.70 3.93
CA ARG A 90 0.16 8.06 4.70
C ARG A 90 -1.10 7.78 3.89
N VAL A 91 -2.11 7.22 4.54
CA VAL A 91 -3.44 7.01 3.95
C VAL A 91 -4.47 7.77 4.77
N SER A 92 -5.20 8.65 4.09
CA SER A 92 -6.38 9.33 4.61
C SER A 92 -7.60 8.85 3.84
N ILE A 93 -8.71 8.62 4.54
CA ILE A 93 -10.01 8.35 3.92
C ILE A 93 -10.79 9.65 3.97
N GLN A 94 -11.12 10.21 2.81
CA GLN A 94 -12.06 11.32 2.71
C GLN A 94 -13.46 10.73 2.55
N GLN A 95 -14.40 11.18 3.39
CA GLN A 95 -15.81 10.91 3.14
C GLN A 95 -16.32 11.94 2.12
N PRO A 96 -17.18 11.54 1.18
CA PRO A 96 -17.84 12.48 0.28
C PRO A 96 -18.70 13.50 1.03
#